data_AF-A0A381N7A7-F1
#
_entry.id   AF-A0A381N7A7-F1
#
_cell.length_a   1.000
_cell.length_b   1.000
_cell.length_c   1.000
_cell.angle_alpha   90.00
_cell.angle_beta   90.00
_cell.angle_gamma   90.00
#
_symmetry.space_group_name_H-M   'P 1'
#
loop_
_entity.id
_entity.type
_entity.pdbx_description
1 polymer ?
#
loop_
_entity_poly.entity_id
_entity_poly.type
_entity_poly.pdbx_seq_one_letter_code
_entity_poly.pdbx_strand_id
1 'polypeptide(L)'
;MRQFMTMEQIIGMLRPMAEKAKIPVCLHLDHTYEMDIVKQAVDSGFTSVMFDGSQLSISENITAIQDIVSYAHPKGVSVEAEVGSVPYSSGRDHIKSAITEVSEALAMEEQGQPDALAISIGNVHRLESGSVVIDLVRYNKLE
;
A
#
# COMPACT_ATOMS: atom_id res chain seq x y z
N MET A 1 -10.14 -6.33 -9.40
CA MET A 1 -11.04 -5.38 -10.13
C MET A 1 -10.63 -5.15 -11.58
N ARG A 2 -9.33 -4.98 -11.89
CA ARG A 2 -8.86 -4.71 -13.27
C ARG A 2 -9.23 -5.78 -14.32
N GLN A 3 -9.51 -7.02 -13.89
CA GLN A 3 -10.05 -8.08 -14.75
C GLN A 3 -11.48 -7.81 -15.25
N PHE A 4 -12.26 -7.02 -14.51
CA PHE A 4 -13.68 -6.77 -14.78
C PHE A 4 -13.97 -5.34 -15.24
N MET A 5 -13.13 -4.38 -14.84
CA MET A 5 -13.26 -2.97 -15.21
C MET A 5 -11.89 -2.36 -15.46
N THR A 6 -11.77 -1.55 -16.51
CA THR A 6 -10.55 -0.80 -16.77
C THR A 6 -10.35 0.29 -15.71
N MET A 7 -9.12 0.78 -15.57
CA MET A 7 -8.83 1.82 -14.58
C MET A 7 -9.57 3.12 -14.88
N GLU A 8 -9.72 3.44 -16.17
CA GLU A 8 -10.54 4.56 -16.65
C GLU A 8 -12.01 4.42 -16.23
N GLN A 9 -12.59 3.23 -16.35
CA GLN A 9 -13.97 2.98 -15.91
C GLN A 9 -14.13 3.16 -14.39
N ILE A 10 -13.18 2.64 -13.61
CA ILE A 10 -13.19 2.77 -12.14
C ILE A 10 -13.13 4.25 -11.75
N ILE A 11 -12.17 4.99 -12.28
CA ILE A 11 -12.01 6.41 -12.00
C ILE A 11 -13.21 7.22 -12.49
N GLY A 12 -13.73 6.94 -13.68
CA GLY A 12 -14.88 7.65 -14.25
C GLY A 12 -16.12 7.55 -13.36
N MET A 13 -16.27 6.44 -12.63
CA MET A 13 -17.33 6.28 -11.63
C MET A 13 -16.99 6.98 -10.31
N LEU A 14 -15.78 6.78 -9.78
CA LEU A 14 -15.45 7.19 -8.42
C LEU A 14 -15.09 8.67 -8.27
N ARG A 15 -14.43 9.28 -9.26
CA ARG A 15 -13.97 10.67 -9.16
C ARG A 15 -15.11 11.67 -9.00
N PRO A 16 -16.19 11.64 -9.81
CA PRO A 16 -17.30 12.56 -9.61
C PRO A 16 -17.98 12.40 -8.25
N MET A 17 -17.93 11.21 -7.65
CA MET A 17 -18.46 10.97 -6.30
C MET A 17 -17.55 11.60 -5.23
N ALA A 18 -16.23 11.41 -5.36
CA ALA A 18 -15.24 12.00 -4.47
C ALA A 18 -15.25 13.53 -4.51
N GLU A 19 -15.29 14.13 -5.71
CA GLU A 19 -15.32 15.60 -5.89
C GLU A 19 -16.60 16.25 -5.34
N LYS A 20 -17.73 15.53 -5.36
CA LYS A 20 -19.02 16.02 -4.80
C LYS A 20 -19.17 15.77 -3.31
N ALA A 21 -18.26 15.01 -2.69
CA ALA A 21 -18.31 14.74 -1.27
C ALA A 21 -18.11 16.04 -0.47
N LYS A 22 -18.82 16.17 0.65
CA LYS A 22 -18.67 17.32 1.57
C LYS A 22 -17.48 17.17 2.53
N ILE A 23 -16.77 16.06 2.44
CA ILE A 23 -15.62 15.69 3.26
C ILE A 23 -14.47 15.30 2.34
N PRO A 24 -13.20 15.35 2.79
CA PRO A 24 -12.07 14.85 2.01
C PRO A 24 -12.25 13.37 1.68
N VAL A 25 -12.04 13.01 0.42
CA VAL A 25 -12.10 11.64 -0.08
C VAL A 25 -10.83 11.34 -0.85
N CYS A 26 -10.21 10.20 -0.53
CA CYS A 26 -9.04 9.69 -1.23
C CYS A 26 -9.45 8.52 -2.14
N LEU A 27 -9.01 8.54 -3.40
CA LEU A 27 -9.08 7.39 -4.30
C LEU A 27 -7.75 6.66 -4.24
N HIS A 28 -7.74 5.50 -3.57
CA HIS A 28 -6.54 4.73 -3.30
C HIS A 28 -6.47 3.46 -4.16
N LEU A 29 -5.34 3.24 -4.84
CA LEU A 29 -5.03 1.96 -5.47
C LEU A 29 -4.48 1.01 -4.39
N ASP A 30 -5.30 0.05 -4.00
CA ASP A 30 -4.96 -0.98 -3.02
C ASP A 30 -4.20 -2.15 -3.68
N HIS A 31 -3.04 -2.50 -3.10
CA HIS A 31 -2.09 -3.56 -3.51
C HIS A 31 -1.88 -3.79 -5.02
N THR A 32 -0.66 -3.52 -5.50
CA THR A 32 -0.15 -4.09 -6.76
C THR A 32 1.35 -4.40 -6.66
N TYR A 33 1.77 -5.45 -7.35
CA TYR A 33 3.18 -5.86 -7.46
C TYR A 33 3.85 -5.30 -8.73
N GLU A 34 3.09 -4.60 -9.55
CA GLU A 34 3.50 -4.15 -10.88
C GLU A 34 3.62 -2.62 -10.88
N MET A 35 4.84 -2.10 -11.01
CA MET A 35 5.12 -0.66 -11.00
C MET A 35 4.38 0.10 -12.12
N ASP A 36 4.26 -0.49 -13.31
CA ASP A 36 3.58 0.15 -14.44
C ASP A 36 2.10 0.44 -14.13
N ILE A 37 1.48 -0.40 -13.31
CA ILE A 37 0.08 -0.21 -12.90
C ILE A 37 -0.06 0.88 -11.86
N VAL A 38 0.93 1.03 -10.97
CA VAL A 38 1.00 2.18 -10.06
C VAL A 38 1.05 3.47 -10.87
N LYS A 39 1.97 3.56 -11.83
CA LYS A 39 2.13 4.73 -12.71
C LYS A 39 0.86 5.00 -13.53
N GLN A 40 0.27 3.95 -14.09
CA GLN A 40 -1.00 4.06 -14.79
C GLN A 40 -2.12 4.57 -13.88
N ALA A 41 -2.17 4.19 -12.60
CA ALA A 41 -3.20 4.64 -11.66
C ALA A 41 -3.04 6.12 -11.31
N VAL A 42 -1.80 6.55 -11.06
CA VAL A 42 -1.45 7.96 -10.92
C VAL A 42 -1.93 8.76 -12.14
N ASP A 43 -1.58 8.33 -13.36
CA ASP A 43 -1.97 9.02 -14.60
C ASP A 43 -3.48 8.97 -14.85
N SER A 44 -4.14 7.90 -14.41
CA SER A 44 -5.59 7.77 -14.46
C SER A 44 -6.28 8.66 -13.43
N GLY A 45 -5.55 9.27 -12.49
CA GLY A 45 -6.03 10.22 -11.47
C GLY A 45 -6.65 9.58 -10.23
N PHE A 46 -6.01 8.50 -9.75
CA PHE A 46 -6.01 8.18 -8.32
C PHE A 46 -5.29 9.27 -7.53
N THR A 47 -5.65 9.46 -6.27
CA THR A 47 -5.04 10.46 -5.37
C THR A 47 -4.11 9.82 -4.33
N SER A 48 -4.12 8.49 -4.25
CA SER A 48 -3.16 7.70 -3.48
C SER A 48 -2.93 6.36 -4.18
N VAL A 49 -1.72 5.82 -4.07
CA VAL A 49 -1.35 4.53 -4.64
C VAL A 49 -0.48 3.73 -3.70
N MET A 50 -0.67 2.42 -3.70
CA MET A 50 0.20 1.49 -2.98
C MET A 50 0.99 0.62 -3.96
N PHE A 51 2.29 0.45 -3.69
CA PHE A 51 3.08 -0.64 -4.24
C PHE A 51 3.43 -1.62 -3.16
N ASP A 52 3.03 -2.87 -3.37
CA ASP A 52 3.26 -3.94 -2.42
C ASP A 52 4.59 -4.62 -2.76
N GLY A 53 5.68 -4.05 -2.24
CA GLY A 53 7.02 -4.63 -2.35
C GLY A 53 7.34 -5.64 -1.23
N SER A 54 6.35 -6.10 -0.47
CA SER A 54 6.52 -6.95 0.74
C SER A 54 7.28 -8.25 0.51
N GLN A 55 7.28 -8.75 -0.72
CA GLN A 55 7.96 -10.00 -1.10
C GLN A 55 9.38 -9.79 -1.64
N LEU A 56 9.82 -8.54 -1.75
CA LEU A 56 11.18 -8.17 -2.17
C LEU A 56 12.11 -8.07 -0.95
N SER A 57 13.42 -8.04 -1.19
CA SER A 57 14.33 -7.59 -0.13
C SER A 57 14.05 -6.13 0.20
N ILE A 58 14.32 -5.72 1.45
CA ILE A 58 14.08 -4.32 1.88
C ILE A 58 14.79 -3.29 0.97
N SER A 59 16.00 -3.60 0.48
CA SER A 59 16.74 -2.72 -0.44
C SER A 59 16.05 -2.55 -1.79
N GLU A 60 15.51 -3.64 -2.36
CA GLU A 60 14.78 -3.60 -3.62
C GLU A 60 13.44 -2.89 -3.45
N ASN A 61 12.75 -3.13 -2.34
CA ASN A 61 11.50 -2.46 -1.99
C ASN A 61 11.70 -0.93 -1.86
N ILE A 62 12.71 -0.49 -1.10
CA ILE A 62 13.08 0.93 -0.98
C ILE A 62 13.33 1.55 -2.36
N THR A 63 14.12 0.87 -3.21
CA THR A 63 14.43 1.36 -4.57
C THR A 63 13.15 1.53 -5.41
N ALA A 64 12.22 0.57 -5.35
CA ALA A 64 10.96 0.66 -6.07
C ALA A 64 10.07 1.81 -5.54
N ILE A 65 9.98 1.96 -4.22
CA ILE A 65 9.21 3.04 -3.59
C ILE A 65 9.78 4.40 -3.95
N GLN A 66 11.11 4.59 -3.95
CA GLN A 66 11.74 5.84 -4.38
C GLN A 66 11.38 6.23 -5.82
N ASP A 67 11.34 5.27 -6.75
CA ASP A 67 10.93 5.52 -8.14
C ASP A 67 9.46 5.96 -8.20
N ILE A 68 8.58 5.29 -7.45
CA ILE A 68 7.15 5.62 -7.40
C ILE A 68 6.92 6.98 -6.75
N VAL A 69 7.57 7.27 -5.62
CA VAL A 69 7.54 8.56 -4.92
C VAL A 69 7.97 9.69 -5.87
N SER A 70 9.12 9.52 -6.54
CA SER A 70 9.64 10.49 -7.51
C SER A 70 8.67 10.73 -8.68
N TYR A 71 7.85 9.74 -9.02
CA TYR A 71 6.86 9.84 -10.09
C TYR A 71 5.51 10.42 -9.63
N ALA A 72 5.05 10.07 -8.43
CA ALA A 72 3.71 10.34 -7.90
C ALA A 72 3.63 11.71 -7.21
N HIS A 73 4.63 12.08 -6.39
CA HIS A 73 4.63 13.31 -5.61
C HIS A 73 4.51 14.58 -6.47
N PRO A 74 5.22 14.73 -7.62
CA PRO A 74 5.05 15.90 -8.49
C PRO A 74 3.64 16.05 -9.06
N LYS A 75 2.83 14.99 -9.03
CA LYS A 75 1.43 14.96 -9.48
C LYS A 75 0.43 15.07 -8.33
N GLY A 76 0.90 15.31 -7.10
CA GLY A 76 0.07 15.44 -5.91
C GLY A 76 -0.57 14.12 -5.46
N VAL A 77 0.04 12.98 -5.79
CA VAL A 77 -0.45 11.64 -5.42
C VAL A 77 0.41 11.08 -4.31
N SER A 78 -0.23 10.66 -3.21
CA SER A 78 0.43 10.02 -2.07
C SER A 78 0.79 8.57 -2.34
N VAL A 79 1.84 8.07 -1.70
CA VAL A 79 2.38 6.73 -1.87
C VAL A 79 2.34 5.97 -0.54
N GLU A 80 1.78 4.76 -0.57
CA GLU A 80 1.86 3.79 0.52
C GLU A 80 2.83 2.66 0.14
N ALA A 81 3.68 2.28 1.09
CA ALA A 81 4.57 1.13 0.99
C ALA A 81 4.15 0.06 2.01
N GLU A 82 4.57 -1.20 1.78
CA GLU A 82 4.45 -2.27 2.78
C GLU A 82 5.83 -2.82 3.15
N VAL A 83 6.07 -3.01 4.45
CA VAL A 83 7.26 -3.70 5.00
C VAL A 83 6.81 -4.82 5.92
N GLY A 84 7.52 -5.95 5.91
CA GLY A 84 6.96 -7.23 6.37
C GLY A 84 6.01 -7.77 5.31
N SER A 85 5.01 -8.57 5.70
CA SER A 85 3.90 -8.96 4.84
C SER A 85 2.70 -9.40 5.67
N VAL A 86 1.57 -8.70 5.49
CA VAL A 86 0.35 -8.99 6.26
C VAL A 86 -0.22 -10.35 5.85
N PRO A 87 -0.39 -11.30 6.78
CA PRO A 87 -0.93 -12.62 6.47
C PRO A 87 -2.38 -12.55 5.98
N TYR A 88 -2.76 -13.52 5.16
CA TYR A 88 -4.15 -13.77 4.76
C TYR A 88 -4.62 -15.06 5.43
N SER A 89 -5.84 -15.06 5.98
CA SER A 89 -6.42 -16.31 6.53
C SER A 89 -6.70 -17.33 5.41
N SER A 90 -7.07 -16.86 4.22
CA SER A 90 -7.35 -17.70 3.06
C SER A 90 -7.22 -16.94 1.73
N GLY A 91 -6.88 -17.69 0.66
CA GLY A 91 -6.99 -17.24 -0.74
C GLY A 91 -5.76 -16.54 -1.34
N ARG A 92 -4.63 -16.51 -0.62
CA ARG A 92 -3.35 -15.87 -1.04
C ARG A 92 -2.13 -16.72 -0.65
N ASP A 93 -2.24 -18.05 -0.79
CA ASP A 93 -1.22 -19.02 -0.32
C ASP A 93 0.17 -18.86 -0.96
N HIS A 94 0.27 -18.09 -2.04
CA HIS A 94 1.54 -17.79 -2.73
C HIS A 94 2.33 -16.63 -2.07
N ILE A 95 1.74 -15.91 -1.12
CA ILE A 95 2.36 -14.79 -0.42
C ILE A 95 2.94 -15.29 0.91
N LYS A 96 4.21 -15.00 1.15
CA LYS A 96 4.88 -15.32 2.41
C LYS A 96 4.56 -14.20 3.40
N SER A 97 3.87 -14.55 4.48
CA SER A 97 3.67 -13.64 5.60
C SER A 97 4.98 -13.41 6.35
N ALA A 98 5.22 -12.18 6.77
CA ALA A 98 6.35 -11.81 7.60
C ALA A 98 5.92 -10.71 8.57
N ILE A 99 6.38 -10.79 9.83
CA ILE A 99 6.23 -9.68 10.77
C ILE A 99 7.17 -8.57 10.33
N THR A 100 6.74 -7.31 10.43
CA THR A 100 7.58 -6.16 10.11
C THR A 100 8.74 -6.06 11.10
N GLU A 101 9.96 -6.07 10.60
CA GLU A 101 11.12 -5.73 11.42
C GLU A 101 11.25 -4.22 11.59
N VAL A 102 11.47 -3.78 12.83
CA VAL A 102 11.53 -2.34 13.19
C VAL A 102 12.61 -1.64 12.38
N SER A 103 13.78 -2.26 12.23
CA SER A 103 14.88 -1.70 11.45
C SER A 103 14.55 -1.53 9.96
N GLU A 104 13.73 -2.41 9.39
CA GLU A 104 13.33 -2.33 7.98
C GLU A 104 12.27 -1.24 7.77
N ALA A 105 11.33 -1.11 8.69
CA ALA A 105 10.34 -0.04 8.65
C ALA A 105 11.00 1.34 8.74
N LEU A 106 11.93 1.53 9.68
CA LEU A 106 12.70 2.77 9.81
C LEU A 106 13.55 3.05 8.56
N ALA A 107 14.17 2.01 7.98
CA ALA A 107 14.92 2.17 6.73
C ALA A 107 14.02 2.59 5.55
N MET A 108 12.80 2.04 5.47
CA MET A 108 11.82 2.43 4.45
C MET A 108 11.36 3.89 4.63
N GLU A 109 11.10 4.31 5.86
CA GLU A 109 10.74 5.70 6.16
C GLU A 109 11.88 6.66 5.77
N GLU A 110 13.11 6.40 6.24
CA GLU A 110 14.26 7.28 6.02
C GLU A 110 14.65 7.39 4.53
N GLN A 111 14.69 6.24 3.84
CA GLN A 111 15.23 6.16 2.48
C GLN A 111 14.16 6.13 1.41
N GLY A 112 13.07 5.37 1.63
CA GLY A 112 11.97 5.23 0.69
C GLY A 112 11.03 6.45 0.68
N GLN A 113 10.88 7.10 1.83
CA GLN A 113 10.01 8.27 2.04
C GLN A 113 8.57 8.13 1.48
N PRO A 114 7.86 7.01 1.71
CA PRO A 114 6.44 6.94 1.43
C PRO A 114 5.65 7.87 2.37
N ASP A 115 4.42 8.22 1.99
CA ASP A 115 3.51 9.01 2.82
C ASP A 115 2.81 8.15 3.89
N ALA A 116 2.72 6.84 3.66
CA ALA A 116 2.16 5.87 4.58
C ALA A 116 2.92 4.53 4.51
N LEU A 117 2.95 3.81 5.64
CA LEU A 117 3.60 2.50 5.73
C LEU A 117 2.64 1.46 6.31
N ALA A 118 2.28 0.47 5.48
CA ALA A 118 1.62 -0.74 5.93
C ALA A 118 2.63 -1.65 6.66
N ILE A 119 2.24 -2.08 7.86
CA ILE A 119 3.03 -2.95 8.72
C ILE A 119 2.23 -4.19 9.13
N SER A 120 2.96 -5.28 9.34
CA SER A 120 2.49 -6.58 9.82
C SER A 120 2.92 -6.76 11.27
N ILE A 121 1.99 -6.49 12.18
CA ILE A 121 2.18 -6.55 13.64
C ILE A 121 1.10 -7.43 14.30
N GLY A 122 0.61 -8.44 13.58
CA GLY A 122 -0.44 -9.35 14.03
C GLY A 122 -1.81 -9.11 13.39
N ASN A 123 -1.98 -8.04 12.62
CA ASN A 123 -3.11 -7.87 11.72
C ASN A 123 -3.13 -8.97 10.64
N VAL A 124 -4.33 -9.32 10.18
CA VAL A 124 -4.57 -10.40 9.22
C VAL A 124 -5.66 -9.99 8.24
N HIS A 125 -5.42 -10.15 6.95
CA HIS A 125 -6.46 -10.00 5.93
C HIS A 125 -7.46 -11.15 5.99
N ARG A 126 -8.73 -10.80 5.76
CA ARG A 126 -9.84 -11.75 5.71
C ARG A 126 -9.91 -12.62 6.97
N LEU A 127 -9.72 -12.01 8.14
CA LEU A 127 -9.76 -12.71 9.41
C LEU A 127 -11.04 -13.56 9.54
N GLU A 128 -10.88 -14.87 9.66
CA GLU A 128 -12.00 -15.81 9.83
C GLU A 128 -12.32 -16.06 11.30
N SER A 129 -11.34 -15.84 12.19
CA SER A 129 -11.57 -15.82 13.64
C SER A 129 -12.24 -14.51 14.07
N GLY A 130 -13.00 -14.52 15.17
CA GLY A 130 -13.68 -13.31 15.65
C GLY A 130 -12.75 -12.20 16.16
N SER A 131 -11.46 -12.50 16.36
CA SER A 131 -10.44 -11.55 16.84
C SER A 131 -9.02 -12.04 16.54
N VAL A 132 -8.07 -11.11 16.53
CA VAL A 132 -6.62 -11.37 16.49
C VAL A 132 -5.90 -10.44 17.46
N VAL A 133 -4.71 -10.84 17.93
CA VAL A 133 -3.86 -10.02 18.79
C VAL A 133 -3.01 -9.10 17.92
N ILE A 134 -3.00 -7.80 18.24
CA ILE A 134 -2.12 -6.81 17.65
C ILE A 134 -0.96 -6.54 18.61
N ASP A 135 0.28 -6.64 18.13
CA ASP A 135 1.50 -6.39 18.89
C ASP A 135 1.78 -4.89 18.99
N LEU A 136 1.10 -4.24 19.92
CA LEU A 136 1.29 -2.82 20.22
C LEU A 136 2.68 -2.52 20.82
N VAL A 137 3.34 -3.51 21.42
CA VAL A 137 4.71 -3.32 21.94
C VAL A 137 5.68 -3.15 20.78
N ARG A 138 5.49 -3.89 19.68
CA ARG A 138 6.26 -3.69 18.45
C ARG A 138 5.90 -2.37 17.77
N TYR A 139 4.62 -2.01 17.69
CA TYR A 139 4.19 -0.72 17.13
C TYR A 139 4.87 0.46 17.82
N ASN A 140 4.88 0.49 19.16
CA ASN A 140 5.50 1.58 19.93
C ASN A 140 7.03 1.67 19.79
N LYS A 141 7.70 0.72 19.12
CA LYS A 141 9.13 0.82 18.79
C LYS A 141 9.38 1.52 17.44
N LEU A 142 8.31 1.78 16.68
CA LEU A 142 8.36 2.50 15.40
C LEU A 142 8.14 4.01 15.57
N GLU A 143 7.58 4.45 16.69
CA GLU A 143 7.46 5.87 17.09
C GLU A 143 8.67 6.34 17.91
#